data_AF-A0A7V9D131-F1
#
_entry.id   AF-A0A7V9D131-F1
#
_cell.length_a   1.000
_cell.length_b   1.000
_cell.length_c   1.000
_cell.angle_alpha   90.00
_cell.angle_beta   90.00
_cell.angle_gamma   90.00
#
_symmetry.space_group_name_H-M   'P 1'
#
loop_
_entity.id
_entity.type
_entity.pdbx_description
1 polymer ?
#
loop_
_entity_poly.entity_id
_entity_poly.type
_entity_poly.pdbx_seq_one_letter_code
_entity_poly.pdbx_strand_id
1 'polypeptide(L)'
;MRRILLALGALIILGVLAVVLYTLRLTANVEVATTPPKVATLGPDPEPTPPQAATDVPPASAPTTTGAPTTTAPASGTAPVATSVPEKPTARPARVFRIDPERSRATYKAEETFLEDNRLESPVGVTRAVSGEIRVNPDNPSATRVGEIAVDISQLETDQPRRDNAIRRQWLESATYPIARFRNATLAGLPARVE
;
A
#
# COMPACT_ATOMS: atom_id res chain seq x y z
N MET A 1 -61.40 -27.74 18.43
CA MET A 1 -60.00 -28.12 18.72
C MET A 1 -59.12 -28.38 17.49
N ARG A 2 -59.51 -29.19 16.49
CA ARG A 2 -58.62 -29.63 15.38
C ARG A 2 -57.97 -28.50 14.56
N ARG A 3 -58.70 -27.41 14.26
CA ARG A 3 -58.16 -26.24 13.53
C ARG A 3 -57.10 -25.46 14.34
N ILE A 4 -57.27 -25.38 15.66
CA ILE A 4 -56.33 -24.69 16.56
C ILE A 4 -55.04 -25.51 16.69
N LEU A 5 -55.14 -26.84 16.84
CA LEU A 5 -53.99 -27.75 16.85
C LEU A 5 -53.16 -27.70 15.56
N LEU A 6 -53.83 -27.62 14.40
CA LEU A 6 -53.15 -27.47 13.11
C LEU A 6 -52.46 -26.11 12.97
N ALA A 7 -53.09 -25.03 13.42
CA ALA A 7 -52.47 -23.70 13.41
C ALA A 7 -51.24 -23.61 14.31
N LEU A 8 -51.30 -24.20 15.52
CA LEU A 8 -50.18 -24.27 16.45
C LEU A 8 -49.02 -25.11 15.89
N GLY A 9 -49.33 -26.27 15.28
CA GLY A 9 -48.34 -27.11 14.60
C GLY A 9 -47.65 -26.38 13.44
N ALA A 10 -48.42 -25.65 12.62
CA ALA A 10 -47.86 -24.86 11.52
C ALA A 10 -46.92 -23.74 12.00
N LEU A 11 -47.25 -23.08 13.12
CA LEU A 11 -46.43 -22.02 13.71
C LEU A 11 -45.11 -22.57 14.27
N ILE A 12 -45.15 -23.74 14.92
CA ILE A 12 -43.94 -24.44 15.37
C ILE A 12 -43.06 -24.82 14.18
N ILE A 13 -43.64 -25.38 13.11
CA ILE A 13 -42.89 -25.75 11.90
C ILE A 13 -42.26 -24.50 11.26
N LEU A 14 -42.99 -23.38 11.17
CA LEU A 14 -42.45 -22.11 10.67
C LEU A 14 -41.30 -21.59 11.53
N GLY A 15 -41.43 -21.68 12.86
CA GLY A 15 -40.36 -21.31 13.79
C GLY A 15 -39.12 -22.17 13.61
N VAL A 16 -39.29 -23.50 13.53
CA VAL A 16 -38.18 -24.44 13.27
C VAL A 16 -37.54 -24.16 11.91
N LEU A 17 -38.34 -23.96 10.86
CA LEU A 17 -37.85 -23.64 9.53
C LEU A 17 -37.08 -22.31 9.52
N ALA A 18 -37.57 -21.28 10.21
CA ALA A 18 -36.87 -20.00 10.32
C ALA A 18 -35.52 -20.17 11.04
N VAL A 19 -35.46 -20.95 12.13
CA VAL A 19 -34.21 -21.26 12.83
C VAL A 19 -33.25 -22.03 11.92
N VAL A 20 -33.73 -23.03 11.17
CA VAL A 20 -32.93 -23.80 10.22
C VAL A 20 -32.39 -22.91 9.09
N LEU A 21 -33.23 -22.04 8.52
CA LEU A 21 -32.80 -21.09 7.49
C LEU A 21 -31.79 -20.07 8.04
N TYR A 22 -31.98 -19.62 9.27
CA TYR A 22 -31.04 -18.73 9.95
C TYR A 22 -29.69 -19.42 10.19
N THR A 23 -29.67 -20.65 10.70
CA THR A 23 -28.41 -21.38 10.92
C THR A 23 -27.70 -21.70 9.61
N LEU A 24 -28.44 -22.12 8.57
CA LEU A 24 -27.91 -22.31 7.21
C LEU A 24 -27.30 -21.01 6.67
N ARG A 25 -27.94 -19.86 6.89
CA ARG A 25 -27.38 -18.57 6.52
C ARG A 25 -26.09 -18.27 7.28
N LEU A 26 -26.00 -18.56 8.57
CA LEU A 26 -24.79 -18.32 9.38
C LEU A 26 -23.61 -19.23 8.97
N THR A 27 -23.87 -20.44 8.50
CA THR A 27 -22.81 -21.43 8.17
C THR A 27 -22.50 -21.53 6.67
N ALA A 28 -23.36 -21.04 5.77
CA ALA A 28 -23.10 -21.10 4.34
C ALA A 28 -21.83 -20.33 3.95
N ASN A 29 -20.95 -20.99 3.19
CA ASN A 29 -19.73 -20.39 2.68
C ASN A 29 -20.04 -19.18 1.79
N VAL A 30 -19.23 -18.14 1.91
CA VAL A 30 -19.19 -17.03 0.97
C VAL A 30 -18.09 -17.33 -0.03
N GLU A 31 -18.33 -17.07 -1.31
CA GLU A 31 -17.30 -17.23 -2.35
C GLU A 31 -16.26 -16.11 -2.20
N VAL A 32 -14.99 -16.50 -2.17
CA VAL A 32 -13.85 -15.61 -1.92
C VAL A 32 -12.88 -15.79 -3.07
N ALA A 33 -12.23 -14.71 -3.52
CA ALA A 33 -11.17 -14.83 -4.51
C ALA A 33 -10.06 -15.75 -3.96
N THR A 34 -9.33 -16.47 -4.81
CA THR A 34 -8.22 -17.36 -4.40
C THR A 34 -6.85 -16.79 -4.77
N THR A 35 -6.82 -15.70 -5.53
CA THR A 35 -5.58 -15.05 -5.96
C THR A 35 -5.40 -13.70 -5.26
N PRO A 36 -4.15 -13.31 -4.94
CA PRO A 36 -3.86 -11.99 -4.37
C PRO A 36 -4.40 -10.85 -5.24
N PRO A 37 -4.79 -9.72 -4.63
CA PRO A 37 -5.27 -8.58 -5.40
C PRO A 37 -4.18 -8.04 -6.33
N LYS A 38 -4.60 -7.42 -7.44
CA LYS A 38 -3.69 -6.73 -8.35
C LYS A 38 -3.56 -5.27 -7.95
N VAL A 39 -2.33 -4.78 -7.87
CA VAL A 39 -2.01 -3.37 -7.59
C VAL A 39 -1.30 -2.75 -8.78
N ALA A 40 -1.47 -1.43 -8.96
CA ALA A 40 -0.71 -0.67 -9.93
C ALA A 40 0.79 -0.76 -9.60
N THR A 41 1.58 -1.14 -10.61
CA THR A 41 3.04 -1.14 -10.49
C THR A 41 3.53 0.29 -10.33
N LEU A 42 4.49 0.49 -9.43
CA LEU A 42 5.16 1.77 -9.27
C LEU A 42 5.84 2.14 -10.59
N GLY A 43 5.36 3.17 -11.28
CA GLY A 43 5.98 3.72 -12.50
C GLY A 43 7.37 4.30 -12.23
N PRO A 44 8.20 4.56 -13.27
CA PRO A 44 9.54 5.13 -13.11
C PRO A 44 9.53 6.42 -12.29
N ASP A 45 10.67 6.80 -11.69
CA ASP A 45 10.80 8.08 -10.97
C ASP A 45 10.28 9.22 -11.86
N PRO A 46 9.55 10.22 -11.33
CA PRO A 46 9.34 11.43 -12.10
C PRO A 46 10.72 11.94 -12.51
N GLU A 47 10.97 11.96 -13.81
CA GLU A 47 12.14 12.62 -14.38
C GLU A 47 12.21 14.01 -13.76
N PRO A 48 13.38 14.48 -13.28
CA PRO A 48 13.47 15.83 -12.76
C PRO A 48 12.99 16.77 -13.85
N THR A 49 11.82 17.39 -13.65
CA THR A 49 11.32 18.43 -14.53
C THR A 49 12.47 19.42 -14.70
N PRO A 50 12.97 19.64 -15.93
CA PRO A 50 13.99 20.65 -16.16
C PRO A 50 13.51 21.94 -15.49
N PRO A 51 14.38 22.69 -14.79
CA PRO A 51 13.99 23.99 -14.27
C PRO A 51 13.36 24.76 -15.42
N GLN A 52 12.07 25.11 -15.29
CA GLN A 52 11.45 26.03 -16.23
C GLN A 52 12.35 27.27 -16.22
N ALA A 53 12.94 27.56 -17.39
CA ALA A 53 13.69 28.78 -17.61
C ALA A 53 12.79 29.92 -17.16
N ALA A 54 13.21 30.63 -16.11
CA ALA A 54 12.55 31.84 -15.69
C ALA A 54 12.48 32.75 -16.92
N THR A 55 11.26 33.14 -17.29
CA THR A 55 11.02 34.14 -18.33
C THR A 55 11.86 35.37 -18.03
N ASP A 56 12.71 35.69 -18.98
CA ASP A 56 13.60 36.83 -19.07
C ASP A 56 12.90 38.12 -18.62
N VAL A 57 13.43 38.77 -17.59
CA VAL A 57 13.05 40.14 -17.20
C VAL A 57 14.11 41.05 -17.85
N PRO A 58 13.70 42.03 -18.68
CA PRO A 58 14.62 42.80 -19.51
C PRO A 58 15.62 43.61 -18.68
N PRO A 59 16.88 43.76 -19.13
CA PRO A 59 17.89 44.52 -18.40
C PRO A 59 17.63 46.03 -18.56
N ALA A 60 17.50 46.74 -17.44
CA ALA A 60 17.47 48.19 -17.41
C ALA A 60 18.85 48.75 -17.05
N SER A 61 19.38 49.54 -17.99
CA SER A 61 20.29 50.67 -17.85
C SER A 61 21.78 50.44 -17.51
N ALA A 62 22.62 50.83 -18.49
CA ALA A 62 24.05 51.09 -18.40
C ALA A 62 24.38 52.29 -17.46
N PRO A 63 25.66 52.47 -17.11
CA PRO A 63 26.45 53.43 -17.88
C PRO A 63 27.84 52.95 -18.32
N THR A 64 28.28 53.57 -19.41
CA THR A 64 29.59 53.56 -20.06
C THR A 64 30.79 53.82 -19.15
N THR A 65 31.88 53.07 -19.36
CA THR A 65 33.25 53.60 -19.31
C THR A 65 34.12 53.04 -20.44
N THR A 66 34.70 54.00 -21.15
CA THR A 66 35.73 53.92 -22.18
C THR A 66 37.02 53.25 -21.70
N GLY A 67 37.65 52.45 -22.58
CA GLY A 67 39.05 52.04 -22.42
C GLY A 67 39.48 50.94 -23.38
N ALA A 68 39.80 51.30 -24.63
CA ALA A 68 40.75 50.52 -25.44
C ALA A 68 42.18 50.90 -24.99
N PRO A 69 43.15 49.97 -25.01
CA PRO A 69 43.86 49.77 -26.27
C PRO A 69 44.23 48.31 -26.58
N THR A 70 44.36 48.08 -27.89
CA THR A 70 45.03 46.98 -28.57
C THR A 70 46.43 46.69 -28.02
N THR A 71 46.77 45.41 -27.80
CA THR A 71 48.15 44.89 -27.95
C THR A 71 48.11 43.40 -28.29
N THR A 72 48.96 43.03 -29.24
CA THR A 72 49.08 41.76 -29.95
C THR A 72 50.20 40.89 -29.36
N ALA A 73 49.94 39.58 -29.22
CA ALA A 73 50.88 38.42 -29.22
C ALA A 73 51.88 38.26 -28.03
N PRO A 74 52.45 37.05 -27.76
CA PRO A 74 52.36 35.79 -28.50
C PRO A 74 51.86 34.57 -27.68
N ALA A 75 51.60 33.49 -28.42
CA ALA A 75 51.33 32.16 -27.92
C ALA A 75 52.52 31.56 -27.15
N SER A 76 52.25 31.05 -25.96
CA SER A 76 53.10 30.08 -25.27
C SER A 76 52.21 28.91 -24.86
N GLY A 77 52.49 27.75 -25.46
CA GLY A 77 51.79 26.51 -25.18
C GLY A 77 52.02 26.07 -23.75
N THR A 78 50.93 25.96 -22.99
CA THR A 78 50.84 25.09 -21.84
C THR A 78 49.85 23.99 -22.21
N ALA A 79 50.36 22.77 -22.30
CA ALA A 79 49.55 21.58 -22.53
C ALA A 79 48.40 21.52 -21.50
N PRO A 80 47.17 21.14 -21.90
CA PRO A 80 46.12 20.93 -20.93
C PRO A 80 46.52 19.74 -20.06
N VAL A 81 46.91 20.00 -18.82
CA VAL A 81 46.89 18.97 -17.79
C VAL A 81 45.43 18.54 -17.71
N ALA A 82 45.14 17.35 -18.22
CA ALA A 82 43.84 16.73 -18.08
C ALA A 82 43.57 16.62 -16.59
N THR A 83 42.79 17.56 -16.06
CA THR A 83 42.13 17.40 -14.77
C THR A 83 41.27 16.16 -14.92
N SER A 84 41.71 15.05 -14.34
CA SER A 84 40.87 13.89 -14.15
C SER A 84 39.67 14.35 -13.33
N VAL A 85 38.54 14.52 -14.01
CA VAL A 85 37.25 14.70 -13.34
C VAL A 85 37.11 13.49 -12.42
N PRO A 86 36.94 13.66 -11.10
CA PRO A 86 36.70 12.53 -10.23
C PRO A 86 35.46 11.82 -10.75
N GLU A 87 35.63 10.57 -11.13
CA GLU A 87 34.56 9.70 -11.60
C GLU A 87 33.50 9.67 -10.49
N LYS A 88 32.36 10.31 -10.77
CA LYS A 88 31.21 10.34 -9.87
C LYS A 88 30.90 8.88 -9.52
N PRO A 89 30.77 8.52 -8.22
CA PRO A 89 30.43 7.15 -7.85
C PRO A 89 29.23 6.68 -8.66
N THR A 90 29.39 5.55 -9.34
CA THR A 90 28.33 4.91 -10.12
C THR A 90 27.11 4.75 -9.21
N ALA A 91 26.07 5.53 -9.47
CA ALA A 91 24.85 5.49 -8.69
C ALA A 91 24.21 4.09 -8.83
N ARG A 92 23.95 3.41 -7.71
CA ARG A 92 23.19 2.17 -7.67
C ARG A 92 21.74 2.50 -8.04
N PRO A 93 21.18 1.83 -9.07
CA PRO A 93 19.82 2.10 -9.49
C PRO A 93 18.82 1.69 -8.40
N ALA A 94 17.72 2.43 -8.30
CA ALA A 94 16.60 2.07 -7.44
C ALA A 94 16.02 0.71 -7.86
N ARG A 95 15.62 -0.09 -6.88
CA ARG A 95 15.10 -1.45 -7.08
C ARG A 95 13.64 -1.52 -6.64
N VAL A 96 12.81 -2.19 -7.43
CA VAL A 96 11.41 -2.46 -7.07
C VAL A 96 11.31 -3.88 -6.49
N PHE A 97 10.84 -3.97 -5.25
CA PHE A 97 10.52 -5.20 -4.56
C PHE A 97 9.00 -5.41 -4.59
N ARG A 98 8.57 -6.65 -4.75
CA ARG A 98 7.15 -7.04 -4.71
C ARG A 98 6.90 -7.87 -3.47
N ILE A 99 5.73 -7.68 -2.86
CA ILE A 99 5.29 -8.51 -1.73
C ILE A 99 5.09 -9.95 -2.24
N ASP A 100 5.75 -10.90 -1.58
CA ASP A 100 5.57 -12.33 -1.79
C ASP A 100 4.40 -12.81 -0.93
N PRO A 101 3.23 -13.15 -1.50
CA PRO A 101 2.04 -13.53 -0.74
C PRO A 101 2.23 -14.82 0.07
N GLU A 102 3.10 -15.73 -0.37
CA GLU A 102 3.38 -16.98 0.36
C GLU A 102 4.18 -16.74 1.65
N ARG A 103 4.92 -15.63 1.70
CA ARG A 103 5.77 -15.23 2.84
C ARG A 103 5.23 -14.03 3.60
N SER A 104 4.04 -13.55 3.24
CA SER A 104 3.45 -12.35 3.82
C SER A 104 2.05 -12.65 4.36
N ARG A 105 1.63 -11.90 5.38
CA ARG A 105 0.28 -11.99 5.92
C ARG A 105 -0.18 -10.63 6.44
N ALA A 106 -1.48 -10.39 6.35
CA ALA A 106 -2.14 -9.31 7.07
C ALA A 106 -3.02 -9.92 8.16
N THR A 107 -3.07 -9.26 9.32
CA THR A 107 -3.82 -9.73 10.48
C THR A 107 -4.62 -8.60 11.10
N TYR A 108 -5.81 -8.90 11.60
CA TYR A 108 -6.52 -8.02 12.53
C TYR A 108 -6.65 -8.70 13.89
N LYS A 109 -6.72 -7.90 14.96
CA LYS A 109 -6.99 -8.37 16.32
C LYS A 109 -8.19 -7.58 16.84
N ALA A 110 -9.20 -8.27 17.34
CA ALA A 110 -10.28 -7.67 18.13
C ALA A 110 -10.09 -8.09 19.59
N GLU A 111 -10.38 -7.22 20.55
CA GLU A 111 -10.36 -7.55 21.97
C GLU A 111 -11.80 -7.55 22.49
N GLU A 112 -12.20 -8.63 23.13
CA GLU A 112 -13.56 -8.82 23.64
C GLU A 112 -13.51 -9.26 25.10
N THR A 113 -14.36 -8.66 25.94
CA THR A 113 -14.56 -9.08 27.34
C THR A 113 -15.90 -9.79 27.44
N PHE A 114 -15.89 -11.09 27.73
CA PHE A 114 -17.13 -11.84 27.94
C PHE A 114 -17.70 -11.58 29.34
N LEU A 115 -18.98 -11.21 29.42
CA LEU A 115 -19.66 -10.84 30.67
C LEU A 115 -19.91 -12.05 31.61
N GLU A 116 -20.01 -13.27 31.07
CA GLU A 116 -20.29 -14.48 31.87
C GLU A 116 -19.10 -14.90 32.74
N ASP A 117 -17.87 -14.82 32.23
CA ASP A 117 -16.66 -15.30 32.93
C ASP A 117 -15.59 -14.21 33.13
N ASN A 118 -15.86 -12.95 32.73
CA ASN A 118 -14.90 -11.85 32.71
C ASN A 118 -13.58 -12.22 31.98
N ARG A 119 -13.67 -13.10 30.97
CA ARG A 119 -12.54 -13.56 30.17
C ARG A 119 -12.29 -12.58 29.03
N LEU A 120 -11.04 -12.11 28.93
CA LEU A 120 -10.55 -11.41 27.76
C LEU A 120 -10.23 -12.42 26.68
N GLU A 121 -10.89 -12.30 25.53
CA GLU A 121 -10.50 -12.98 24.31
C GLU A 121 -9.93 -12.00 23.30
N SER A 122 -9.08 -12.53 22.44
CA SER A 122 -8.39 -11.76 21.41
C SER A 122 -8.43 -12.52 20.09
N PRO A 123 -9.59 -12.63 19.43
CA PRO A 123 -9.66 -13.24 18.12
C PRO A 123 -8.73 -12.54 17.13
N VAL A 124 -7.90 -13.34 16.46
CA VAL A 124 -7.00 -12.88 15.40
C VAL A 124 -7.47 -13.49 14.09
N GLY A 125 -7.78 -12.63 13.12
CA GLY A 125 -8.03 -13.08 11.75
C GLY A 125 -6.82 -12.84 10.86
N VAL A 126 -6.57 -13.75 9.93
CA VAL A 126 -5.37 -13.78 9.08
C VAL A 126 -5.77 -13.92 7.62
N THR A 127 -5.07 -13.21 6.73
CA THR A 127 -5.14 -13.40 5.27
C THR A 127 -3.73 -13.34 4.68
N ARG A 128 -3.50 -14.15 3.64
CA ARG A 128 -2.25 -14.14 2.85
C ARG A 128 -2.39 -13.43 1.51
N ALA A 129 -3.61 -13.08 1.10
CA ALA A 129 -3.87 -12.32 -0.12
C ALA A 129 -3.48 -10.85 0.07
N VAL A 130 -2.17 -10.62 0.12
CA VAL A 130 -1.54 -9.32 0.23
C VAL A 130 -0.70 -9.09 -1.01
N SER A 131 -0.74 -7.88 -1.52
CA SER A 131 -0.02 -7.47 -2.72
C SER A 131 0.44 -6.02 -2.59
N GLY A 132 1.54 -5.69 -3.24
CA GLY A 132 2.09 -4.34 -3.21
C GLY A 132 3.53 -4.33 -3.68
N GLU A 133 4.06 -3.12 -3.84
CA GLU A 133 5.42 -2.89 -4.31
C GLU A 133 6.13 -1.85 -3.44
N ILE A 134 7.43 -2.01 -3.27
CA ILE A 134 8.30 -1.07 -2.56
C ILE A 134 9.47 -0.73 -3.49
N ARG A 135 9.65 0.55 -3.80
CA ARG A 135 10.84 1.03 -4.49
C ARG A 135 11.87 1.48 -3.47
N VAL A 136 13.00 0.78 -3.43
CA VAL A 136 14.14 1.09 -2.56
C VAL A 136 15.22 1.79 -3.36
N ASN A 137 15.64 2.96 -2.89
CA ASN A 137 16.81 3.65 -3.41
C ASN A 137 17.95 3.53 -2.38
N PRO A 138 18.95 2.67 -2.62
CA PRO A 138 20.02 2.43 -1.65
C PRO A 138 20.99 3.62 -1.52
N ASP A 139 21.11 4.46 -2.55
CA ASP A 139 22.00 5.62 -2.55
C ASP A 139 21.33 6.87 -1.95
N ASN A 140 20.00 6.92 -2.00
CA ASN A 140 19.20 7.92 -1.31
C ASN A 140 18.01 7.23 -0.62
N PRO A 141 18.21 6.68 0.59
CA PRO A 141 17.15 5.97 1.31
C PRO A 141 15.89 6.81 1.48
N SER A 142 16.01 8.12 1.69
CA SER A 142 14.88 9.06 1.79
C SER A 142 14.04 9.17 0.51
N ALA A 143 14.55 8.75 -0.65
CA ALA A 143 13.81 8.65 -1.90
C ALA A 143 13.09 7.29 -2.09
N THR A 144 13.19 6.38 -1.11
CA THR A 144 12.42 5.13 -1.10
C THR A 144 10.93 5.44 -1.00
N ARG A 145 10.12 4.70 -1.75
CA ARG A 145 8.67 4.87 -1.80
C ARG A 145 7.98 3.52 -1.66
N VAL A 146 6.90 3.48 -0.89
CA VAL A 146 5.99 2.33 -0.84
C VAL A 146 4.83 2.66 -1.77
N GLY A 147 4.51 1.73 -2.66
CA GLY A 147 3.34 1.80 -3.51
C GLY A 147 2.06 1.53 -2.72
N GLU A 148 0.95 1.43 -3.42
CA GLU A 148 -0.25 0.94 -2.77
C GLU A 148 -0.03 -0.50 -2.27
N ILE A 149 -0.56 -0.80 -1.09
CA ILE A 149 -0.66 -2.17 -0.58
C ILE A 149 -2.15 -2.53 -0.59
N ALA A 150 -2.50 -3.60 -1.29
CA ALA A 150 -3.86 -4.12 -1.31
C ALA A 150 -3.91 -5.46 -0.58
N VAL A 151 -4.91 -5.59 0.28
CA VAL A 151 -5.19 -6.79 1.07
C VAL A 151 -6.60 -7.24 0.75
N ASP A 152 -6.77 -8.50 0.36
CA ASP A 152 -8.08 -9.12 0.28
C ASP A 152 -8.53 -9.55 1.68
N ILE A 153 -9.46 -8.77 2.23
CA ILE A 153 -10.05 -8.97 3.55
C ILE A 153 -11.26 -9.92 3.52
N SER A 154 -11.69 -10.37 2.34
CA SER A 154 -12.70 -11.43 2.22
C SER A 154 -12.13 -12.80 2.54
N GLN A 155 -10.81 -12.98 2.37
CA GLN A 155 -10.02 -14.13 2.78
C GLN A 155 -9.60 -14.15 4.27
N LEU A 156 -10.08 -13.22 5.09
CA LEU A 156 -9.78 -13.27 6.53
C LEU A 156 -10.41 -14.53 7.14
N GLU A 157 -9.58 -15.30 7.83
CA GLU A 157 -9.98 -16.51 8.56
C GLU A 157 -9.55 -16.43 10.01
N THR A 158 -10.43 -16.91 10.90
CA THR A 158 -10.18 -17.08 12.34
C THR A 158 -10.37 -18.56 12.73
N ASP A 159 -10.31 -18.89 14.01
CA ASP A 159 -10.62 -20.25 14.49
C ASP A 159 -12.12 -20.59 14.51
N GLN A 160 -13.01 -19.64 14.17
CA GLN A 160 -14.46 -19.86 14.21
C GLN A 160 -15.16 -19.43 12.89
N PRO A 161 -15.59 -20.39 12.05
CA PRO A 161 -16.19 -20.10 10.74
C PRO A 161 -17.44 -19.21 10.79
N ARG A 162 -18.24 -19.29 11.86
CA ARG A 162 -19.41 -18.41 12.06
C ARG A 162 -19.00 -16.94 12.15
N ARG A 163 -17.88 -16.66 12.81
CA ARG A 163 -17.33 -15.31 12.94
C ARG A 163 -16.82 -14.81 11.60
N ASP A 164 -16.10 -15.66 10.85
CA ASP A 164 -15.61 -15.29 9.53
C ASP A 164 -16.77 -14.92 8.58
N ASN A 165 -17.84 -15.71 8.60
CA ASN A 165 -19.05 -15.41 7.83
C ASN A 165 -19.75 -14.13 8.28
N ALA A 166 -19.81 -13.88 9.59
CA ALA A 166 -20.34 -12.62 10.11
C ALA A 166 -19.50 -11.45 9.59
N ILE A 167 -18.17 -11.53 9.72
CA ILE A 167 -17.24 -10.49 9.26
C ILE A 167 -17.45 -10.16 7.78
N ARG A 168 -17.58 -11.20 6.95
CA ARG A 168 -17.80 -11.06 5.50
C ARG A 168 -19.13 -10.38 5.16
N ARG A 169 -20.19 -10.63 5.92
CA ARG A 169 -21.56 -10.24 5.53
C ARG A 169 -22.12 -9.02 6.25
N GLN A 170 -21.71 -8.78 7.49
CA GLN A 170 -22.39 -7.84 8.39
C GLN A 170 -21.44 -6.79 8.97
N TRP A 171 -20.15 -7.09 9.12
CA TRP A 171 -19.21 -6.19 9.77
C TRP A 171 -18.36 -5.44 8.77
N LEU A 172 -17.25 -6.03 8.33
CA LEU A 172 -16.40 -5.42 7.31
C LEU A 172 -17.08 -5.42 5.93
N GLU A 173 -18.18 -6.18 5.79
CA GLU A 173 -18.88 -6.39 4.53
C GLU A 173 -17.90 -6.82 3.42
N SER A 174 -16.89 -7.62 3.78
CA SER A 174 -15.82 -7.96 2.84
C SER A 174 -16.28 -8.82 1.67
N ALA A 175 -17.48 -9.42 1.73
CA ALA A 175 -18.11 -10.00 0.55
C ALA A 175 -18.47 -8.95 -0.53
N THR A 176 -18.82 -7.74 -0.10
CA THR A 176 -19.17 -6.60 -0.97
C THR A 176 -17.96 -5.73 -1.27
N TYR A 177 -17.11 -5.50 -0.26
CA TYR A 177 -15.91 -4.67 -0.32
C TYR A 177 -14.66 -5.49 0.02
N PRO A 178 -14.20 -6.39 -0.88
CA PRO A 178 -13.18 -7.38 -0.55
C PRO A 178 -11.78 -6.80 -0.37
N ILE A 179 -11.48 -5.63 -0.94
CA ILE A 179 -10.12 -5.11 -0.99
C ILE A 179 -9.94 -3.91 -0.06
N ALA A 180 -9.13 -4.08 0.98
CA ALA A 180 -8.59 -2.98 1.77
C ALA A 180 -7.34 -2.42 1.08
N ARG A 181 -7.29 -1.10 0.85
CA ARG A 181 -6.19 -0.43 0.16
C ARG A 181 -5.49 0.56 1.10
N PHE A 182 -4.19 0.37 1.27
CA PHE A 182 -3.32 1.32 1.97
C PHE A 182 -2.53 2.12 0.95
N ARG A 183 -2.68 3.45 1.00
CA ARG A 183 -2.06 4.41 0.08
C ARG A 183 -1.27 5.46 0.85
N ASN A 184 -0.35 6.13 0.15
CA ASN A 184 0.41 7.26 0.69
C ASN A 184 1.20 6.91 1.96
N ALA A 185 1.88 5.77 1.97
CA ALA A 185 2.69 5.39 3.12
C ALA A 185 3.89 6.35 3.25
N THR A 186 4.05 6.93 4.44
CA THR A 186 5.24 7.69 4.79
C THR A 186 6.24 6.75 5.44
N LEU A 187 7.46 6.74 4.93
CA LEU A 187 8.57 6.03 5.56
C LEU A 187 9.29 6.96 6.53
N ALA A 188 9.49 6.48 7.75
CA ALA A 188 10.24 7.18 8.80
C ALA A 188 11.37 6.27 9.32
N GLY A 189 12.40 6.88 9.89
CA GLY A 189 13.52 6.14 10.50
C GLY A 189 14.42 5.41 9.49
N LEU A 190 14.43 5.82 8.22
CA LEU A 190 15.36 5.26 7.23
C LEU A 190 16.80 5.69 7.57
N PRO A 191 17.79 4.80 7.39
CA PRO A 191 19.18 5.13 7.63
C PRO A 191 19.66 6.19 6.63
N ALA A 192 20.69 6.94 6.99
CA ALA A 192 21.29 7.93 6.09
C ALA A 192 21.96 7.29 4.86
N ARG A 193 22.41 6.04 4.98
CA ARG A 193 23.05 5.25 3.90
C ARG A 193 22.76 3.77 4.09
N VAL A 194 22.75 3.02 2.99
CA VAL A 194 22.76 1.55 2.97
C VAL A 194 24.16 1.10 2.57
N GLU A 195 24.83 0.35 3.45
CA GLU A 195 26.15 -0.25 3.17
C GLU A 195 26.06 -1.28 2.04
#